data_AF-A0A7Y2GMY0-F1
#
_entry.id   AF-A0A7Y2GMY0-F1
#
_cell.length_a   1.000
_cell.length_b   1.000
_cell.length_c   1.000
_cell.angle_alpha   90.00
_cell.angle_beta   90.00
_cell.angle_gamma   90.00
#
_symmetry.space_group_name_H-M   'P 1'
#
loop_
_entity.id
_entity.type
_entity.pdbx_description
1 polymer ?
#
loop_
_entity_poly.entity_id
_entity_poly.type
_entity_poly.pdbx_seq_one_letter_code
_entity_poly.pdbx_strand_id
1 'polypeptide(L)'
;MKTELRELRLTLLILLISTTAVIAQQNNIPQVEELLQKMTLEEKIGQLNLLTPGGGIATGSVVSENVEAKIKAGEVGGIFGVAGPEKVRQAQEIALQHSRMKIPLLIGSDIIHGYKTTFPIPLGLSASWDLELIEKTARIAATEATADGINWNFSPMVDIARDPRWGRIAEGAGEDPYLGAAIAA
;
A
#
# COMPACT_ATOMS: atom_id res chain seq x y z
N MET A 1 4.49 -53.91 13.94
CA MET A 1 3.07 -53.90 13.51
C MET A 1 2.21 -52.80 14.15
N LYS A 2 1.73 -52.87 15.41
CA LYS A 2 0.81 -51.84 15.96
C LYS A 2 1.41 -50.43 16.04
N THR A 3 2.70 -50.31 16.33
CA THR A 3 3.42 -49.02 16.41
C THR A 3 3.64 -48.41 15.03
N GLU A 4 4.04 -49.20 14.04
CA GLU A 4 4.23 -48.74 12.65
C GLU A 4 2.91 -48.27 12.01
N LEU A 5 1.80 -48.95 12.30
CA LEU A 5 0.47 -48.52 11.88
C LEU A 5 0.03 -47.19 12.52
N ARG A 6 0.55 -46.85 13.70
CA ARG A 6 0.29 -45.56 14.37
C ARG A 6 1.13 -44.44 13.78
N GLU A 7 2.41 -44.68 13.52
CA GLU A 7 3.30 -43.73 12.84
C GLU A 7 2.81 -43.42 11.43
N LEU A 8 2.43 -44.44 10.64
CA LEU A 8 1.90 -44.25 9.28
C LEU A 8 0.61 -43.41 9.28
N ARG A 9 -0.28 -43.63 10.26
CA ARG A 9 -1.51 -42.83 10.42
C ARG A 9 -1.20 -41.39 10.81
N LEU A 10 -0.20 -41.16 11.66
CA LEU A 10 0.19 -39.82 12.08
C LEU A 10 0.85 -39.06 10.93
N THR A 11 1.73 -39.71 10.16
CA THR A 11 2.33 -39.11 8.95
C THR A 11 1.28 -38.79 7.90
N LEU A 12 0.33 -39.70 7.63
CA LEU A 12 -0.79 -39.45 6.71
C LEU A 12 -1.67 -38.29 7.18
N LEU A 13 -1.95 -38.20 8.49
CA LEU A 13 -2.74 -37.11 9.07
C LEU A 13 -2.02 -35.75 8.96
N ILE A 14 -0.71 -35.71 9.23
CA ILE A 14 0.11 -34.49 9.05
C ILE A 14 0.12 -34.08 7.58
N LEU A 15 0.33 -35.02 6.65
CA LEU A 15 0.30 -34.74 5.21
C LEU A 15 -1.06 -34.19 4.77
N LEU A 16 -2.16 -34.77 5.27
CA LEU A 16 -3.52 -34.32 4.99
C LEU A 16 -3.74 -32.88 5.51
N ILE A 17 -3.35 -32.59 6.75
CA ILE A 17 -3.47 -31.26 7.36
C ILE A 17 -2.66 -30.22 6.59
N SER A 18 -1.41 -30.55 6.21
CA SER A 18 -0.55 -29.68 5.41
C SER A 18 -1.17 -29.39 4.04
N THR A 19 -1.75 -30.38 3.36
CA THR A 19 -2.40 -30.14 2.06
C THR A 19 -3.66 -29.27 2.17
N THR A 20 -4.46 -29.43 3.22
CA THR A 20 -5.65 -28.59 3.43
C THR A 20 -5.30 -27.14 3.77
N ALA A 21 -4.22 -26.91 4.52
CA ALA A 21 -3.76 -25.56 4.85
C ALA A 21 -3.26 -24.80 3.62
N VAL A 22 -2.56 -25.47 2.70
CA VAL A 22 -2.09 -24.87 1.45
C VAL A 22 -3.25 -24.49 0.53
N ILE A 23 -4.26 -25.35 0.40
CA ILE A 23 -5.45 -25.07 -0.42
C ILE A 23 -6.30 -23.94 0.19
N ALA A 24 -6.42 -23.90 1.52
CA ALA A 24 -7.15 -22.84 2.23
C ALA A 24 -6.46 -21.46 2.18
N GLN A 25 -5.17 -21.41 1.83
CA GLN A 25 -4.39 -20.17 1.78
C GLN A 25 -4.40 -19.51 0.38
N GLN A 26 -4.82 -20.22 -0.66
CA GLN A 26 -5.04 -19.66 -1.99
C GLN A 26 -6.45 -19.08 -2.12
N ASN A 27 -6.64 -17.90 -1.52
CA ASN A 27 -7.77 -17.04 -1.86
C ASN A 27 -7.55 -16.42 -3.24
N ASN A 28 -7.59 -17.24 -4.27
CA ASN A 28 -7.55 -16.78 -5.65
C ASN A 28 -8.84 -15.98 -5.91
N ILE A 29 -8.69 -14.69 -6.22
CA ILE A 29 -9.82 -13.86 -6.64
C ILE A 29 -10.07 -14.20 -8.13
N PRO A 30 -11.18 -14.86 -8.49
CA PRO A 30 -11.34 -15.40 -9.85
C PRO A 30 -11.19 -14.34 -10.95
N GLN A 31 -11.63 -13.12 -10.69
CA GLN A 31 -11.51 -11.98 -11.60
C GLN A 31 -10.05 -11.57 -11.83
N VAL A 32 -9.21 -11.65 -10.80
CA VAL A 32 -7.77 -11.35 -10.89
C VAL A 32 -7.06 -12.45 -11.66
N GLU A 33 -7.39 -13.72 -11.41
CA GLU A 33 -6.82 -14.84 -12.17
C GLU A 33 -7.15 -14.75 -13.67
N GLU A 34 -8.41 -14.45 -14.00
CA GLU A 34 -8.83 -14.25 -15.39
C GLU A 34 -8.09 -13.08 -16.05
N LEU A 35 -7.86 -11.99 -15.31
CA LEU A 35 -7.09 -10.84 -15.79
C LEU A 35 -5.63 -11.22 -16.04
N LEU A 36 -4.98 -11.89 -15.08
CA LEU A 36 -3.58 -12.31 -15.16
C LEU A 36 -3.33 -13.29 -16.31
N GLN A 37 -4.29 -14.14 -16.65
CA GLN A 37 -4.19 -15.05 -17.81
C GLN A 37 -4.17 -14.32 -19.15
N LYS A 38 -4.77 -13.12 -19.23
CA LYS A 38 -4.82 -12.30 -20.43
C LYS A 38 -3.59 -11.39 -20.60
N MET A 39 -2.78 -11.23 -19.56
CA MET A 39 -1.61 -10.36 -19.56
C MET A 39 -0.37 -11.02 -20.15
N THR A 40 0.44 -10.24 -20.86
CA THR A 40 1.81 -10.65 -21.20
C THR A 40 2.71 -10.63 -19.95
N LEU A 41 3.94 -11.13 -20.07
CA LEU A 41 4.91 -11.07 -18.98
C LEU A 41 5.26 -9.60 -18.65
N GLU A 42 5.43 -8.78 -19.66
CA GLU A 42 5.81 -7.37 -19.56
C GLU A 42 4.73 -6.56 -18.82
N GLU A 43 3.46 -6.80 -19.10
CA GLU A 43 2.36 -6.13 -18.38
C GLU A 43 2.30 -6.56 -16.91
N LYS A 44 2.62 -7.83 -16.60
CA LYS A 44 2.70 -8.30 -15.21
C LYS A 44 3.84 -7.61 -14.47
N ILE A 45 4.99 -7.46 -15.13
CA ILE A 45 6.12 -6.68 -14.61
C ILE A 45 5.71 -5.22 -14.42
N GLY A 46 4.96 -4.65 -15.38
CA GLY A 46 4.44 -3.29 -15.32
C GLY A 46 3.59 -3.02 -14.07
N GLN A 47 2.78 -3.99 -13.64
CA GLN A 47 1.98 -3.86 -12.41
C GLN A 47 2.83 -3.74 -11.14
N LEU A 48 4.08 -4.18 -11.17
CA LEU A 48 5.03 -4.05 -10.04
C LEU A 48 5.76 -2.70 -10.03
N ASN A 49 5.48 -1.83 -11.00
CA ASN A 49 6.19 -0.58 -11.19
C ASN A 49 5.37 0.61 -10.67
N LEU A 50 5.97 1.37 -9.75
CA LEU A 50 5.43 2.58 -9.13
C LEU A 50 6.32 3.76 -9.48
N LEU A 51 5.79 4.74 -10.21
CA LEU A 51 6.57 5.86 -10.75
C LEU A 51 6.16 7.21 -10.17
N THR A 52 7.13 8.13 -10.06
CA THR A 52 6.89 9.53 -9.68
C THR A 52 7.04 10.42 -10.91
N PRO A 53 5.97 10.87 -11.57
CA PRO A 53 6.08 11.68 -12.78
C PRO A 53 6.69 13.07 -12.51
N GLY A 54 7.33 13.64 -13.53
CA GLY A 54 7.78 15.04 -13.51
C GLY A 54 6.62 15.99 -13.23
N GLY A 55 6.82 16.93 -12.29
CA GLY A 55 5.77 17.83 -11.80
C GLY A 55 4.88 17.25 -10.69
N GLY A 56 5.12 16.01 -10.28
CA GLY A 56 4.65 15.46 -9.01
C GLY A 56 5.50 15.95 -7.82
N ILE A 57 5.07 15.60 -6.61
CA ILE A 57 5.78 15.92 -5.37
C ILE A 57 7.02 15.03 -5.27
N ALA A 58 8.20 15.63 -5.42
CA ALA A 58 9.47 14.93 -5.28
C ALA A 58 9.83 14.77 -3.79
N THR A 59 9.85 13.54 -3.32
CA THR A 59 10.31 13.16 -1.96
C THR A 59 11.73 12.60 -1.96
N GLY A 60 12.30 12.41 -3.15
CA GLY A 60 13.69 12.04 -3.39
C GLY A 60 14.30 12.82 -4.54
N SER A 61 15.56 12.51 -4.89
CA SER A 61 16.32 13.29 -5.88
C SER A 61 15.96 13.04 -7.34
N VAL A 62 15.11 12.04 -7.64
CA VAL A 62 14.83 11.58 -9.01
C VAL A 62 13.33 11.50 -9.24
N VAL A 63 12.88 12.10 -10.33
CA VAL A 63 11.55 11.87 -10.93
C VAL A 63 11.69 10.95 -12.14
N SER A 64 10.64 10.22 -12.45
CA SER A 64 10.58 9.31 -13.59
C SER A 64 10.30 10.07 -14.89
N GLU A 65 11.03 9.70 -15.94
CA GLU A 65 10.82 10.22 -17.29
C GLU A 65 9.85 9.35 -18.09
N ASN A 66 9.21 9.96 -19.10
CA ASN A 66 8.33 9.29 -20.07
C ASN A 66 7.17 8.50 -19.43
N VAL A 67 6.66 8.94 -18.27
CA VAL A 67 5.63 8.21 -17.51
C VAL A 67 4.36 7.98 -18.33
N GLU A 68 3.88 8.98 -19.07
CA GLU A 68 2.69 8.82 -19.92
C GLU A 68 2.85 7.69 -20.95
N ALA A 69 4.01 7.63 -21.63
CA ALA A 69 4.28 6.59 -22.62
C ALA A 69 4.30 5.20 -21.97
N LYS A 70 4.91 5.09 -20.78
CA LYS A 70 4.94 3.84 -20.00
C LYS A 70 3.56 3.39 -19.53
N ILE A 71 2.68 4.33 -19.12
CA ILE A 71 1.29 4.01 -18.78
C ILE A 71 0.57 3.43 -20.01
N LYS A 72 0.71 4.07 -21.19
CA LYS A 72 0.11 3.57 -22.44
C LYS A 72 0.63 2.18 -22.81
N ALA A 73 1.89 1.88 -22.53
CA ALA A 73 2.51 0.59 -22.77
C ALA A 73 2.11 -0.50 -21.74
N GLY A 74 1.36 -0.17 -20.67
CA GLY A 74 1.01 -1.12 -19.62
C GLY A 74 2.15 -1.42 -18.64
N GLU A 75 3.15 -0.54 -18.57
CA GLU A 75 4.39 -0.72 -17.79
C GLU A 75 4.33 -0.06 -16.39
N VAL A 76 3.14 0.35 -15.92
CA VAL A 76 2.96 1.09 -14.67
C VAL A 76 1.71 0.58 -13.94
N GLY A 77 1.86 0.16 -12.68
CA GLY A 77 0.76 -0.25 -11.80
C GLY A 77 0.25 0.89 -10.90
N GLY A 78 1.10 1.87 -10.63
CA GLY A 78 0.72 3.05 -9.85
C GLY A 78 1.64 4.24 -10.07
N ILE A 79 1.18 5.40 -9.63
CA ILE A 79 1.96 6.63 -9.59
C ILE A 79 1.91 7.26 -8.20
N PHE A 80 2.98 7.97 -7.85
CA PHE A 80 3.12 8.66 -6.58
C PHE A 80 3.28 10.17 -6.78
N GLY A 81 2.75 10.95 -5.83
CA GLY A 81 2.99 12.40 -5.76
C GLY A 81 2.18 13.22 -6.77
N VAL A 82 1.14 12.64 -7.37
CA VAL A 82 0.17 13.36 -8.21
C VAL A 82 -1.03 13.71 -7.35
N ALA A 83 -1.32 15.01 -7.26
CA ALA A 83 -2.46 15.55 -6.53
C ALA A 83 -3.29 16.49 -7.41
N GLY A 84 -4.56 16.64 -7.08
CA GLY A 84 -5.56 17.39 -7.84
C GLY A 84 -6.42 16.47 -8.71
N PRO A 85 -7.77 16.55 -8.62
CA PRO A 85 -8.67 15.65 -9.33
C PRO A 85 -8.45 15.64 -10.85
N GLU A 86 -8.13 16.80 -11.43
CA GLU A 86 -7.88 16.92 -12.87
C GLU A 86 -6.66 16.12 -13.33
N LYS A 87 -5.54 16.25 -12.62
CA LYS A 87 -4.31 15.52 -12.96
C LYS A 87 -4.45 14.03 -12.73
N VAL A 88 -5.10 13.65 -11.62
CA VAL A 88 -5.39 12.24 -11.32
C VAL A 88 -6.30 11.64 -12.38
N ARG A 89 -7.36 12.36 -12.75
CA ARG A 89 -8.27 11.96 -13.81
C ARG A 89 -7.55 11.78 -15.13
N GLN A 90 -6.70 12.73 -15.53
CA GLN A 90 -5.91 12.61 -16.76
C GLN A 90 -5.05 11.35 -16.76
N ALA A 91 -4.36 11.04 -15.65
CA ALA A 91 -3.54 9.83 -15.54
C ALA A 91 -4.38 8.54 -15.65
N GLN A 92 -5.54 8.50 -14.99
CA GLN A 92 -6.46 7.36 -15.08
C GLN A 92 -7.06 7.21 -16.48
N GLU A 93 -7.42 8.32 -17.14
CA GLU A 93 -7.92 8.29 -18.52
C GLU A 93 -6.87 7.72 -19.48
N ILE A 94 -5.58 8.05 -19.30
CA ILE A 94 -4.50 7.44 -20.09
C ILE A 94 -4.47 5.92 -19.90
N ALA A 95 -4.50 5.45 -18.65
CA ALA A 95 -4.47 4.02 -18.36
C ALA A 95 -5.69 3.29 -18.93
N LEU A 96 -6.89 3.85 -18.78
CA LEU A 96 -8.15 3.22 -19.16
C LEU A 96 -8.46 3.30 -20.67
N GLN A 97 -8.02 4.36 -21.36
CA GLN A 97 -8.35 4.59 -22.76
C GLN A 97 -7.23 4.19 -23.72
N HIS A 98 -5.98 4.17 -23.26
CA HIS A 98 -4.83 4.02 -24.16
C HIS A 98 -3.94 2.80 -23.86
N SER A 99 -4.10 2.12 -22.72
CA SER A 99 -3.43 0.83 -22.48
C SER A 99 -4.23 -0.36 -23.01
N ARG A 100 -3.56 -1.45 -23.36
CA ARG A 100 -4.20 -2.67 -23.89
C ARG A 100 -5.17 -3.30 -22.90
N MET A 101 -4.73 -3.44 -21.64
CA MET A 101 -5.48 -4.12 -20.58
C MET A 101 -6.45 -3.21 -19.82
N LYS A 102 -6.32 -1.88 -19.95
CA LYS A 102 -7.19 -0.90 -19.28
C LYS A 102 -7.24 -1.07 -17.76
N ILE A 103 -6.11 -1.42 -17.16
CA ILE A 103 -5.98 -1.58 -15.71
C ILE A 103 -5.79 -0.18 -15.09
N PRO A 104 -6.60 0.23 -14.10
CA PRO A 104 -6.45 1.54 -13.46
C PRO A 104 -5.20 1.60 -12.60
N LEU A 105 -4.72 2.82 -12.34
CA LEU A 105 -3.52 3.06 -11.53
C LEU A 105 -3.86 3.19 -10.04
N LEU A 106 -2.95 2.75 -9.18
CA LEU A 106 -2.90 3.26 -7.80
C LEU A 106 -2.34 4.69 -7.80
N ILE A 107 -2.89 5.55 -6.94
CA ILE A 107 -2.50 6.96 -6.78
C ILE A 107 -2.04 7.14 -5.33
N GLY A 108 -0.72 7.11 -5.14
CA GLY A 108 -0.06 7.18 -3.85
C GLY A 108 0.35 8.60 -3.44
N SER A 109 0.30 8.89 -2.14
CA SER A 109 0.87 10.12 -1.56
C SER A 109 1.29 9.90 -0.10
N ASP A 110 2.21 10.74 0.38
CA ASP A 110 2.56 10.85 1.81
C ASP A 110 1.55 11.77 2.52
N ILE A 111 0.48 11.21 3.08
CA ILE A 111 -0.52 11.92 3.89
C ILE A 111 -0.29 11.52 5.36
N ILE A 112 0.74 12.12 5.95
CA ILE A 112 1.32 11.65 7.21
C ILE A 112 0.50 12.09 8.43
N HIS A 113 0.15 13.38 8.52
CA HIS A 113 -0.57 13.95 9.66
C HIS A 113 -1.59 15.02 9.20
N GLY A 114 -2.33 14.70 8.15
CA GLY A 114 -3.27 15.61 7.49
C GLY A 114 -2.98 15.77 6.00
N TYR A 115 -3.98 16.23 5.24
CA TYR A 115 -3.83 16.50 3.81
C TYR A 115 -3.74 18.01 3.55
N LYS A 116 -4.89 18.73 3.49
CA LYS A 116 -4.91 20.20 3.46
C LYS A 116 -5.05 20.76 4.87
N THR A 117 -5.90 20.13 5.68
CA THR A 117 -5.93 20.37 7.13
C THR A 117 -4.79 19.60 7.78
N THR A 118 -3.83 20.32 8.37
CA THR A 118 -2.64 19.74 9.01
C THR A 118 -2.83 19.63 10.54
N PHE A 119 -2.56 18.46 11.09
CA PHE A 119 -2.56 18.18 12.54
C PHE A 119 -1.12 18.20 13.09
N PRO A 120 -0.89 18.06 14.41
CA PRO A 120 0.46 17.85 14.93
C PRO A 120 1.15 16.67 14.24
N ILE A 121 2.48 16.69 14.15
CA ILE A 121 3.26 15.55 13.64
C ILE A 121 2.94 14.27 14.45
N PRO A 122 3.10 13.06 13.88
CA PRO A 122 2.70 11.81 14.55
C PRO A 122 3.26 11.65 15.97
N LEU A 123 4.51 12.03 16.21
CA LEU A 123 5.09 12.00 17.55
C LEU A 123 4.32 12.91 18.53
N GLY A 124 3.92 14.09 18.09
CA GLY A 124 3.10 15.02 18.88
C GLY A 124 1.66 14.52 19.07
N LEU A 125 1.07 13.89 18.05
CA LEU A 125 -0.24 13.25 18.17
C LEU A 125 -0.22 12.09 19.19
N SER A 126 0.84 11.27 19.19
CA SER A 126 0.98 10.16 20.12
C SER A 126 1.00 10.60 21.59
N ALA A 127 1.52 11.80 21.87
CA ALA A 127 1.55 12.37 23.21
C ALA A 127 0.17 12.75 23.76
N SER A 128 -0.89 12.72 22.93
CA SER A 128 -2.27 12.86 23.42
C SER A 128 -2.77 11.64 24.18
N TRP A 129 -2.24 10.45 23.88
CA TRP A 129 -2.76 9.15 24.35
C TRP A 129 -4.26 8.93 24.06
N ASP A 130 -4.83 9.68 23.11
CA ASP A 130 -6.24 9.67 22.74
C ASP A 130 -6.41 8.99 21.38
N LEU A 131 -6.72 7.69 21.39
CA LEU A 131 -6.86 6.88 20.19
C LEU A 131 -8.05 7.32 19.32
N GLU A 132 -9.14 7.78 19.93
CA GLU A 132 -10.32 8.27 19.21
C GLU A 132 -9.98 9.57 18.45
N LEU A 133 -9.21 10.46 19.08
CA LEU A 133 -8.71 11.67 18.43
C LEU A 133 -7.79 11.32 17.27
N ILE A 134 -6.84 10.40 17.46
CA ILE A 134 -5.90 9.97 16.42
C ILE A 134 -6.66 9.38 15.23
N GLU A 135 -7.60 8.45 15.45
CA GLU A 135 -8.43 7.89 14.38
C GLU A 135 -9.21 8.98 13.64
N LYS A 136 -9.77 9.96 14.38
CA LYS A 136 -10.50 11.08 13.79
C LYS A 136 -9.61 11.93 12.89
N THR A 137 -8.35 12.20 13.27
CA THR A 137 -7.41 12.92 12.40
C THR A 137 -7.13 12.15 11.10
N ALA A 138 -6.92 10.84 11.19
CA ALA A 138 -6.73 9.98 10.02
C ALA A 138 -7.96 9.96 9.12
N ARG A 139 -9.18 9.92 9.71
CA ARG A 139 -10.45 9.99 8.97
C ARG A 139 -10.62 11.28 8.19
N ILE A 140 -10.28 12.42 8.80
CA ILE A 140 -10.33 13.73 8.14
C ILE A 140 -9.32 13.76 6.99
N ALA A 141 -8.08 13.34 7.22
CA ALA A 141 -7.04 13.29 6.21
C ALA A 141 -7.45 12.41 5.01
N ALA A 142 -8.01 11.22 5.27
CA ALA A 142 -8.51 10.32 4.23
C ALA A 142 -9.66 10.93 3.44
N THR A 143 -10.59 11.63 4.09
CA THR A 143 -11.72 12.31 3.44
C THR A 143 -11.23 13.38 2.46
N GLU A 144 -10.30 14.23 2.90
CA GLU A 144 -9.75 15.28 2.04
C GLU A 144 -8.91 14.70 0.89
N ALA A 145 -8.08 13.70 1.16
CA ALA A 145 -7.20 13.09 0.17
C ALA A 145 -7.97 12.35 -0.93
N THR A 146 -8.97 11.58 -0.55
CA THR A 146 -9.82 10.85 -1.52
C THR A 146 -10.66 11.80 -2.37
N ALA A 147 -11.11 12.92 -1.81
CA ALA A 147 -11.75 13.99 -2.58
C ALA A 147 -10.82 14.61 -3.63
N ASP A 148 -9.51 14.54 -3.43
CA ASP A 148 -8.47 15.04 -4.34
C ASP A 148 -7.93 13.96 -5.30
N GLY A 149 -8.48 12.74 -5.24
CA GLY A 149 -8.16 11.61 -6.13
C GLY A 149 -7.08 10.65 -5.61
N ILE A 150 -6.53 10.87 -4.42
CA ILE A 150 -5.54 9.98 -3.82
C ILE A 150 -6.27 8.76 -3.23
N ASN A 151 -5.84 7.55 -3.61
CA ASN A 151 -6.49 6.31 -3.19
C ASN A 151 -5.55 5.35 -2.43
N TRP A 152 -4.30 5.77 -2.21
CA TRP A 152 -3.34 5.04 -1.42
C TRP A 152 -2.45 6.02 -0.63
N ASN A 153 -2.28 5.75 0.66
CA ASN A 153 -1.50 6.58 1.58
C ASN A 153 -0.31 5.79 2.12
N PHE A 154 0.85 6.44 2.26
CA PHE A 154 2.07 5.87 2.85
C PHE A 154 2.17 6.22 4.34
N SER A 155 1.15 5.83 5.09
CA SER A 155 1.00 6.06 6.52
C SER A 155 0.11 4.95 7.10
N PRO A 156 0.28 4.55 8.37
CA PRO A 156 1.19 5.13 9.39
C PRO A 156 2.64 4.67 9.28
N MET A 157 3.55 5.53 9.74
CA MET A 157 4.92 5.14 10.08
C MET A 157 4.93 4.66 11.53
N VAL A 158 5.43 3.44 11.76
CA VAL A 158 5.32 2.73 13.05
C VAL A 158 6.67 2.22 13.55
N ASP A 159 7.77 2.80 13.06
CA ASP A 159 9.10 2.40 13.49
C ASP A 159 9.32 2.80 14.95
N ILE A 160 9.61 1.82 15.81
CA ILE A 160 10.00 2.07 17.19
C ILE A 160 11.39 2.70 17.21
N ALA A 161 11.52 3.85 17.89
CA ALA A 161 12.78 4.55 18.00
C ALA A 161 13.14 4.83 19.47
N ARG A 162 14.40 4.59 19.81
CA ARG A 162 15.02 4.92 21.12
C ARG A 162 16.24 5.80 20.95
N ASP A 163 16.44 6.34 19.76
CA ASP A 163 17.54 7.23 19.42
C ASP A 163 16.98 8.57 18.92
N PRO A 164 17.01 9.63 19.76
CA PRO A 164 16.42 10.91 19.39
C PRO A 164 17.21 11.66 18.30
N ARG A 165 18.39 11.16 17.89
CA ARG A 165 19.15 11.73 16.77
C ARG A 165 18.53 11.42 15.42
N TRP A 166 17.69 10.40 15.33
CA TRP A 166 17.04 10.03 14.08
C TRP A 166 15.87 10.97 13.79
N GLY A 167 15.99 11.83 12.78
CA GLY A 167 14.98 12.85 12.49
C GLY A 167 13.57 12.30 12.24
N ARG A 168 13.43 11.04 11.82
CA ARG A 168 12.12 10.41 11.56
C ARG A 168 11.40 9.95 12.82
N ILE A 169 11.96 10.12 14.02
CA ILE A 169 11.16 9.96 15.25
C ILE A 169 9.92 10.84 15.24
N ALA A 170 9.96 11.97 14.52
CA ALA A 170 8.83 12.88 14.32
C ALA A 170 7.62 12.20 13.68
N GLU A 171 7.84 11.16 12.87
CA GLU A 171 6.82 10.47 12.08
C GLU A 171 6.23 9.23 12.78
N GLY A 172 6.86 8.78 13.87
CA GLY A 172 6.43 7.60 14.63
C GLY A 172 5.70 7.93 15.92
N ALA A 173 5.42 6.88 16.71
CA ALA A 173 4.68 6.95 17.97
C ALA A 173 5.57 6.77 19.22
N GLY A 174 6.87 7.08 19.10
CA GLY A 174 7.84 7.00 20.19
C GLY A 174 8.49 5.62 20.37
N GLU A 175 8.74 5.24 21.63
CA GLU A 175 9.61 4.11 21.98
C GLU A 175 8.89 2.85 22.47
N ASP A 176 7.59 2.95 22.72
CA ASP A 176 6.79 1.91 23.36
C ASP A 176 5.99 1.07 22.34
N PRO A 177 6.22 -0.25 22.24
CA PRO A 177 5.51 -1.11 21.30
C PRO A 177 4.02 -1.23 21.56
N TYR A 178 3.56 -1.08 22.80
CA TYR A 178 2.14 -1.21 23.14
C TYR A 178 1.34 0.00 22.63
N LEU A 179 1.80 1.20 22.97
CA LEU A 179 1.22 2.44 22.46
C LEU A 179 1.34 2.51 20.92
N GLY A 180 2.51 2.15 20.37
CA GLY A 180 2.72 2.11 18.93
C GLY A 180 1.74 1.17 18.22
N ALA A 181 1.50 -0.02 18.76
CA ALA A 181 0.52 -0.96 18.22
C ALA A 181 -0.92 -0.44 18.34
N ALA A 182 -1.27 0.22 19.45
CA ALA A 182 -2.60 0.79 19.65
C ALA A 182 -2.89 1.96 18.70
N ILE A 183 -1.87 2.78 18.39
CA ILE A 183 -1.98 3.90 17.43
C ILE A 183 -2.05 3.40 15.99
N ALA A 184 -1.43 2.25 15.68
CA ALA A 184 -1.38 1.69 14.34
C ALA A 184 -2.68 0.98 13.90
N ALA A 185 -3.49 0.52 14.86
CA ALA A 185 -4.70 -0.28 14.62
C ALA A 185 -5.85 0.54 14.04
#